data_AF-A0A0G1HQ52-F1
#
_entry.id   AF-A0A0G1HQ52-F1
#
_cell.length_a   1.000
_cell.length_b   1.000
_cell.length_c   1.000
_cell.angle_alpha   90.00
_cell.angle_beta   90.00
_cell.angle_gamma   90.00
#
_symmetry.space_group_name_H-M   'P 1'
#
loop_
_entity.id
_entity.type
_entity.pdbx_description
1 polymer ?
#
loop_
_entity_poly.entity_id
_entity_poly.type
_entity_poly.pdbx_seq_one_letter_code
_entity_poly.pdbx_strand_id
1 'polypeptide(L)'
;MKNLSGQESLWVAFPILVVILILITGLIFLPRAQTEIRSKASEPTPSIITPRRLTPAASPEIICSDLYSPVCGKNGQTYSNPCEANLAGVSNYDVGRCLPTSEIPTMQYPLPITN
;
A
#
# COMPACT_ATOMS: atom_id res chain seq x y z
N MET A 1 -51.26 -56.00 36.68
CA MET A 1 -51.24 -54.53 36.89
C MET A 1 -49.95 -54.02 36.27
N LYS A 2 -50.00 -53.56 35.02
CA LYS A 2 -48.82 -53.10 34.29
C LYS A 2 -48.71 -51.61 34.53
N ASN A 3 -47.72 -51.18 35.31
CA ASN A 3 -47.45 -49.78 35.59
C ASN A 3 -47.08 -49.06 34.29
N LEU A 4 -48.06 -48.38 33.68
CA LEU A 4 -47.88 -47.45 32.56
C LEU A 4 -47.49 -46.06 33.12
N SER A 5 -46.32 -45.95 33.75
CA SER A 5 -45.74 -44.65 34.12
C SER A 5 -44.54 -44.27 33.22
N GLY A 6 -44.06 -45.19 32.38
CA GLY A 6 -42.92 -44.96 31.48
C GLY A 6 -43.27 -44.70 30.01
N GLN A 7 -44.51 -44.90 29.58
CA GLN A 7 -44.89 -44.86 28.15
C GLN A 7 -45.58 -43.55 27.73
N GLU A 8 -46.21 -42.84 28.67
CA GLU A 8 -46.87 -41.54 28.41
C GLU A 8 -45.85 -40.39 28.25
N SER A 9 -44.68 -40.49 28.90
CA SER A 9 -43.58 -39.53 28.69
C SER A 9 -42.93 -39.67 27.32
N LEU A 10 -43.03 -40.83 26.66
CA LEU A 10 -42.40 -41.09 25.36
C LEU A 10 -43.13 -40.39 24.22
N TRP A 11 -44.46 -40.29 24.25
CA TRP A 11 -45.24 -39.57 23.24
C TRP A 11 -45.10 -38.05 23.34
N VAL A 12 -44.81 -37.52 24.53
CA VAL A 12 -44.49 -36.09 24.72
C VAL A 12 -43.02 -35.81 24.42
N ALA A 13 -42.12 -36.74 24.76
CA ALA A 13 -40.69 -36.61 24.49
C ALA A 13 -40.35 -36.80 23.01
N PHE A 14 -41.09 -37.61 22.26
CA PHE A 14 -40.83 -37.85 20.84
C PHE A 14 -40.90 -36.59 19.96
N PRO A 15 -41.96 -35.77 19.99
CA PRO A 15 -42.00 -34.53 19.21
C PRO A 15 -40.94 -33.53 19.69
N ILE A 16 -40.67 -33.47 20.99
CA ILE A 16 -39.61 -32.62 21.56
C ILE A 16 -38.23 -33.05 21.04
N LEU A 17 -37.94 -34.36 21.02
CA LEU A 17 -36.70 -34.93 20.53
C LEU A 17 -36.52 -34.67 19.03
N VAL A 18 -37.58 -34.79 18.23
CA VAL A 18 -37.55 -34.48 16.80
C VAL A 18 -37.26 -32.99 16.55
N VAL A 19 -37.91 -32.09 17.30
CA VAL A 19 -37.65 -30.65 17.21
C VAL A 19 -36.21 -30.32 17.62
N ILE A 20 -35.71 -30.94 18.70
CA ILE A 20 -34.32 -30.78 19.15
C ILE A 20 -33.34 -31.25 18.08
N LEU A 21 -33.57 -32.41 17.44
CA LEU A 21 -32.72 -32.92 16.36
C LEU A 21 -32.73 -32.00 15.14
N ILE A 22 -33.87 -31.41 14.78
CA ILE A 22 -33.98 -30.43 13.67
C ILE A 22 -33.22 -29.14 14.00
N LEU A 23 -33.31 -28.65 15.24
CA LEU A 23 -32.57 -27.48 15.68
C LEU A 23 -31.05 -27.74 15.73
N ILE A 24 -30.63 -28.91 16.22
CA ILE A 24 -29.21 -29.29 16.27
C ILE A 24 -28.65 -29.46 14.86
N THR A 25 -29.35 -30.18 13.98
CA THR A 25 -28.95 -30.35 12.57
C THR A 25 -28.98 -29.01 11.83
N GLY A 26 -29.98 -28.16 12.08
CA GLY A 26 -30.05 -26.81 11.55
C GLY A 26 -28.91 -25.90 12.04
N LEU A 27 -28.49 -25.97 13.31
CA LEU A 27 -27.38 -25.17 13.82
C LEU A 27 -26.00 -25.66 13.35
N ILE A 28 -25.87 -26.96 13.09
CA ILE A 28 -24.64 -27.56 12.53
C ILE A 28 -24.56 -27.35 11.01
N PHE A 29 -25.70 -27.41 10.32
CA PHE A 29 -25.82 -27.37 8.86
C PHE A 29 -26.22 -25.99 8.32
N LEU A 30 -26.65 -25.04 9.17
CA LEU A 30 -26.58 -23.62 8.84
C LEU A 30 -25.11 -23.43 8.50
N PRO A 31 -24.77 -23.20 7.22
CA PRO A 31 -23.42 -22.81 6.92
C PRO A 31 -23.18 -21.62 7.84
N ARG A 32 -22.04 -21.58 8.52
CA ARG A 32 -21.50 -20.30 8.92
C ARG A 32 -21.32 -19.54 7.60
N ALA A 33 -22.41 -18.93 7.16
CA ALA A 33 -22.47 -17.85 6.19
C ALA A 33 -21.41 -16.93 6.74
N GLN A 34 -20.30 -16.98 6.02
CA GLN A 34 -19.02 -16.55 6.48
C GLN A 34 -19.22 -15.14 7.05
N THR A 35 -19.21 -14.99 8.37
CA THR A 35 -18.71 -13.76 8.98
C THR A 35 -17.19 -13.81 8.84
N GLU A 36 -16.73 -13.99 7.60
CA GLU A 36 -15.51 -13.41 7.13
C GLU A 36 -15.83 -11.91 7.13
N ILE A 37 -15.75 -11.28 8.30
CA ILE A 37 -15.44 -9.87 8.34
C ILE A 37 -14.14 -9.81 7.57
N ARG A 38 -14.28 -9.36 6.32
CA ARG A 38 -13.26 -9.08 5.34
C ARG A 38 -12.11 -8.35 6.04
N SER A 39 -11.11 -9.09 6.48
CA SER A 39 -9.79 -8.56 6.77
C SER A 39 -8.73 -9.44 6.13
N LYS A 40 -8.97 -9.77 4.86
CA LYS A 40 -7.86 -9.96 3.92
C LYS A 40 -7.31 -8.59 3.53
N ALA A 41 -6.78 -7.87 4.51
CA ALA A 41 -5.89 -6.76 4.29
C ALA A 41 -4.51 -7.36 3.97
N SER A 42 -4.00 -7.06 2.77
CA SER A 42 -2.60 -7.26 2.39
C SER A 42 -2.04 -8.67 2.60
N GLU A 43 -2.46 -9.61 1.77
CA GLU A 43 -1.50 -10.67 1.38
C GLU A 43 -0.64 -10.07 0.26
N PRO A 44 0.69 -9.99 0.41
CA PRO A 44 1.56 -9.54 -0.66
C PRO A 44 1.35 -10.54 -1.80
N THR A 45 0.92 -10.05 -2.96
CA THR A 45 0.78 -10.88 -4.15
C THR A 45 2.11 -11.62 -4.35
N PRO A 46 2.17 -12.96 -4.26
CA PRO A 46 3.33 -13.68 -4.73
C PRO A 46 3.36 -13.42 -6.23
N SER A 47 4.34 -12.64 -6.67
CA SER A 47 4.65 -12.44 -8.07
C SER A 47 4.93 -13.82 -8.66
N ILE A 48 3.90 -14.47 -9.21
CA ILE A 48 4.07 -15.69 -9.99
C ILE A 48 4.95 -15.26 -11.16
N ILE A 49 6.16 -15.82 -11.18
CA ILE A 49 7.11 -15.71 -12.27
C ILE A 49 6.50 -16.50 -13.44
N THR A 50 5.49 -15.92 -14.08
CA THR A 50 5.18 -16.26 -15.45
C THR A 50 6.24 -15.52 -16.27
N PRO A 51 7.01 -16.20 -17.15
CA PRO A 51 7.83 -15.48 -18.11
C PRO A 51 6.88 -14.66 -18.99
N ARG A 52 6.72 -13.39 -18.64
CA ARG A 52 6.00 -12.43 -19.45
C ARG A 52 6.75 -12.39 -20.76
N ARG A 53 6.04 -12.70 -21.85
CA ARG A 53 6.49 -12.43 -23.21
C ARG A 53 7.08 -11.02 -23.21
N LEU A 54 8.38 -10.90 -23.46
CA LEU A 54 9.11 -9.64 -23.54
C LEU A 54 8.62 -8.87 -24.78
N THR A 55 7.39 -8.35 -24.73
CA THR A 55 7.17 -7.04 -25.34
C THR A 55 8.11 -6.10 -24.59
N PRO A 56 8.97 -5.32 -25.26
CA PRO A 56 9.71 -4.26 -24.58
C PRO A 56 8.67 -3.40 -23.89
N ALA A 57 8.57 -3.56 -22.57
CA ALA A 57 7.73 -2.72 -21.76
C ALA A 57 8.27 -1.32 -22.02
N ALA A 58 7.44 -0.48 -22.62
CA ALA A 58 7.71 0.94 -22.69
C ALA A 58 8.27 1.34 -21.33
N SER A 59 9.50 1.84 -21.31
CA SER A 59 10.11 2.40 -20.12
C SER A 59 9.06 3.29 -19.45
N PRO A 60 8.87 3.21 -18.12
CA PRO A 60 7.95 4.11 -17.46
C PRO A 60 8.33 5.53 -17.91
N GLU A 61 7.40 6.20 -18.60
CA GLU A 61 7.58 7.59 -18.96
C GLU A 61 7.58 8.36 -17.64
N ILE A 62 8.76 8.76 -17.20
CA ILE A 62 8.89 9.52 -15.97
C ILE A 62 8.46 10.94 -16.32
N ILE A 63 7.29 11.32 -15.84
CA ILE A 63 6.75 12.66 -15.96
C ILE A 63 7.19 13.45 -14.72
N CYS A 64 7.94 14.52 -14.92
CA CYS A 64 8.28 15.45 -13.85
C CYS A 64 7.19 16.51 -13.70
N SER A 65 7.01 16.99 -12.48
CA SER A 65 6.15 18.16 -12.22
C SER A 65 6.83 19.42 -12.76
N ASP A 66 6.04 20.38 -13.25
CA ASP A 66 6.52 21.69 -13.70
C ASP A 66 6.91 22.63 -12.53
N LEU A 67 6.91 22.14 -11.29
CA LEU A 67 7.33 22.90 -10.13
C LEU A 67 8.81 23.29 -10.23
N TYR A 68 9.07 24.59 -10.32
CA TYR A 68 10.42 25.12 -10.38
C TYR A 68 11.12 25.06 -9.02
N SER A 69 12.16 24.24 -8.92
CA SER A 69 13.00 24.05 -7.73
C SER A 69 14.43 23.74 -8.17
N PRO A 70 15.18 24.74 -8.68
CA PRO A 70 16.38 24.51 -9.46
C PRO A 70 17.49 23.83 -8.66
N VAL A 71 18.28 22.99 -9.35
CA VAL A 71 19.45 22.32 -8.80
C VAL A 71 20.65 22.46 -9.73
N CYS A 72 21.85 22.58 -9.16
CA CYS A 72 23.10 22.70 -9.89
C CYS A 72 23.81 21.34 -9.88
N GLY A 73 23.81 20.67 -11.03
CA GLY A 73 24.55 19.43 -11.19
C GLY A 73 26.05 19.66 -11.06
N LYS A 74 26.78 18.65 -10.56
CA LYS A 74 28.26 18.69 -10.56
C LYS A 74 28.87 18.75 -11.97
N ASN A 75 28.06 18.54 -13.01
CA ASN A 75 28.39 18.79 -14.40
C ASN A 75 28.30 20.28 -14.82
N GLY A 76 27.99 21.19 -13.88
CA GLY A 76 27.88 22.63 -14.12
C GLY A 76 26.58 23.05 -14.82
N GLN A 77 25.63 22.13 -14.99
CA GLN A 77 24.34 22.42 -15.62
C GLN A 77 23.26 22.65 -14.55
N THR A 78 22.40 23.64 -14.81
CA THR A 78 21.22 23.89 -13.97
C THR A 78 20.04 23.09 -14.52
N TYR A 79 19.35 22.37 -13.65
CA TYR A 79 18.09 21.67 -13.96
C TYR A 79 16.93 22.39 -13.27
N SER A 80 15.74 22.39 -13.88
CA SER A 80 14.58 23.14 -13.37
C SER A 80 14.08 22.58 -12.05
N ASN A 81 14.24 21.27 -11.85
CA ASN A 81 13.90 20.58 -10.62
C ASN A 81 14.75 19.30 -10.44
N PRO A 82 14.73 18.67 -9.24
CA PRO A 82 15.47 17.43 -8.96
C PRO A 82 15.03 16.24 -9.83
N CYS A 83 13.76 16.19 -10.25
CA CYS A 83 13.24 15.12 -11.08
C CYS A 83 13.86 15.17 -12.49
N GLU A 84 13.95 16.36 -13.10
CA GLU A 84 14.60 16.57 -14.38
C GLU A 84 16.11 16.26 -14.32
N ALA A 85 16.77 16.60 -13.22
CA ALA A 85 18.17 16.24 -13.01
C ALA A 85 18.35 14.71 -13.00
N ASN A 86 17.48 13.98 -12.28
CA ASN A 86 17.51 12.53 -12.22
C ASN A 86 17.20 11.89 -13.58
N LEU A 87 16.26 12.45 -14.35
CA LEU A 87 15.96 12.04 -15.72
C LEU A 87 17.15 12.20 -16.65
N ALA A 88 17.93 13.27 -16.47
CA ALA A 88 19.19 13.49 -17.18
C ALA A 88 20.36 12.64 -16.65
N GLY A 89 20.12 11.75 -15.69
CA GLY A 89 21.14 10.88 -15.09
C GLY A 89 22.07 11.61 -14.10
N VAL A 90 21.69 12.80 -13.62
CA VAL A 90 22.45 13.59 -12.65
C VAL A 90 21.82 13.47 -11.27
N SER A 91 22.37 12.59 -10.45
CA SER A 91 21.95 12.38 -9.05
C SER A 91 22.74 13.19 -8.03
N ASN A 92 23.88 13.77 -8.45
CA ASN A 92 24.73 14.59 -7.60
C ASN A 92 24.58 16.07 -7.98
N TYR A 93 23.88 16.83 -7.16
CA TYR A 93 23.61 18.25 -7.37
C TYR A 93 23.51 19.00 -6.03
N ASP A 94 23.80 20.30 -6.07
CA ASP A 94 23.53 21.22 -4.96
C ASP A 94 22.21 21.96 -5.20
N VAL A 95 21.59 22.46 -4.13
CA VAL A 95 20.34 23.24 -4.20
C VAL A 95 20.62 24.61 -4.84
N GLY A 96 19.74 25.03 -5.75
CA GLY A 96 19.84 26.30 -6.46
C GLY A 96 20.44 26.14 -7.87
N ARG A 97 20.42 27.23 -8.65
CA ARG A 97 21.03 27.24 -9.99
C ARG A 97 22.56 27.28 -9.91
N CYS A 98 23.23 26.87 -10.97
CA CYS A 98 24.67 27.08 -11.09
C CYS A 98 24.97 28.58 -11.21
N LEU A 99 25.99 29.02 -10.48
CA LEU A 99 26.46 30.40 -10.55
C LEU A 99 27.27 30.59 -11.84
N PRO A 100 27.01 31.64 -12.64
CA PRO A 100 27.91 31.99 -13.72
C PRO A 100 29.26 32.38 -13.11
N THR A 101 30.36 32.03 -13.78
CA THR A 101 31.74 32.31 -13.33
C THR A 101 32.02 33.81 -13.13
N SER A 102 31.14 34.70 -13.60
CA SER A 102 31.18 36.16 -13.40
C SER A 102 30.48 36.65 -12.12
N GLU A 103 29.71 35.80 -11.45
CA GLU A 103 29.04 36.08 -10.19
C GLU A 103 29.53 35.11 -9.13
N ILE A 104 30.85 35.04 -8.94
CA ILE A 104 31.32 34.89 -7.56
C ILE A 104 30.85 36.19 -6.92
N PRO A 105 29.85 36.20 -6.01
CA PRO A 105 29.70 37.33 -5.14
C PRO A 105 31.00 37.29 -4.35
N THR A 106 31.95 38.16 -4.72
CA THR A 106 32.95 38.54 -3.77
C THR A 106 32.15 38.90 -2.53
N MET A 107 32.34 38.12 -1.47
CA MET A 107 32.01 38.51 -0.12
C MET A 107 32.82 39.77 0.18
N GLN A 108 32.47 40.89 -0.45
CA GLN A 108 32.88 42.20 -0.01
C GLN A 108 31.89 42.58 1.09
N TYR A 109 31.95 41.86 2.21
CA TYR A 109 31.72 42.53 3.47
C TYR A 109 32.97 43.39 3.68
N PRO A 110 32.92 44.72 3.51
CA PRO A 110 33.95 45.54 4.12
C PRO A 110 33.91 45.22 5.61
N LEU A 111 35.02 44.70 6.14
CA LEU A 111 35.22 44.61 7.58
C LEU A 111 34.85 45.99 8.18
N PRO A 112 33.98 46.07 9.19
CA PRO A 112 33.75 47.34 9.87
C PRO A 112 35.08 47.76 10.50
N ILE A 113 35.72 48.76 9.92
CA ILE A 113 36.81 49.47 10.57
C ILE A 113 36.20 50.27 11.73
N THR A 114 36.28 49.73 12.94
CA THR A 114 36.02 50.50 14.17
C THR A 114 37.26 51.34 14.47
N ASN A 115 37.08 52.66 14.53
CA ASN A 115 38.06 53.65 14.97
C ASN A 115 38.20 53.62 16.50
#